data_AF-A0A4C1XIP9-F1
#
_entry.id   AF-A0A4C1XIP9-F1
#
_cell.length_a   1.000
_cell.length_b   1.000
_cell.length_c   1.000
_cell.angle_alpha   90.00
_cell.angle_beta   90.00
_cell.angle_gamma   90.00
#
_symmetry.space_group_name_H-M   'P 1'
#
loop_
_entity.id
_entity.type
_entity.pdbx_description
1 polymer ?
#
loop_
_entity_poly.entity_id
_entity_poly.type
_entity_poly.pdbx_seq_one_letter_code
_entity_poly.pdbx_strand_id
1 'polypeptide(L)'
;MRAITEQSGGLFFIDPPCGIDKTFLLSLILAIIRSQNNIALAIVSSGIAITLLDGGRTAHSALKLPWNFQNTEEPTCNISKNSVMGKVLQTCQWDDCTMSHKKALKALDRKLRDLRGNVRIFGGVLILLSGYFRQTMLVIPRSTPDDELNACLKSSVL
;
A
#
# COMPACT_ATOMS: atom_id res chain seq x y z
N MET A 1 14.97 0.19 -9.26
CA MET A 1 16.15 0.41 -8.39
C MET A 1 16.66 1.85 -8.36
N ARG A 2 16.79 2.58 -9.48
CA ARG A 2 17.27 3.99 -9.44
C ARG A 2 16.47 4.92 -8.52
N ALA A 3 15.14 4.82 -8.51
CA ALA A 3 14.28 5.61 -7.62
C ALA A 3 14.50 5.32 -6.12
N ILE A 4 14.95 4.11 -5.77
CA ILE A 4 15.31 3.71 -4.40
C ILE A 4 16.64 4.37 -4.00
N THR A 5 17.64 4.29 -4.88
CA THR A 5 18.98 4.84 -4.64
C THR A 5 19.03 6.36 -4.66
N GLU A 6 18.25 7.00 -5.53
CA GLU A 6 18.18 8.46 -5.67
C GLU A 6 17.21 9.10 -4.64
N GLN A 7 16.51 8.29 -3.83
CA GLN A 7 15.44 8.72 -2.91
C GLN A 7 14.44 9.71 -3.54
N SER A 8 14.23 9.58 -4.85
CA SER A 8 13.37 10.50 -5.61
C SER A 8 11.90 10.36 -5.22
N GLY A 9 11.55 9.27 -4.53
CA GLY A 9 10.18 8.83 -4.31
C GLY A 9 9.53 8.37 -5.60
N GLY A 10 8.21 8.12 -5.54
CA GLY A 10 7.40 7.86 -6.72
C GLY A 10 6.37 6.75 -6.51
N LEU A 11 5.36 6.73 -7.37
CA LEU A 11 4.35 5.67 -7.42
C LEU A 11 4.61 4.80 -8.64
N PHE A 12 4.86 3.52 -8.42
CA PHE A 12 5.11 2.54 -9.47
C PHE A 12 4.05 1.44 -9.41
N PHE A 13 3.61 0.97 -10.57
CA PHE A 13 2.68 -0.14 -10.67
C PHE A 13 3.31 -1.33 -11.40
N ILE A 14 3.18 -2.52 -10.83
CA ILE A 14 3.54 -3.77 -11.50
C ILE A 14 2.25 -4.60 -11.71
N ASP A 15 1.96 -4.92 -12.99
CA ASP A 15 0.90 -5.86 -13.40
C ASP A 15 1.53 -7.16 -13.92
N PRO A 16 2.12 -8.01 -13.05
CA PRO A 16 2.72 -9.25 -13.52
C PRO A 16 1.62 -10.28 -13.84
N PRO A 17 1.88 -11.20 -14.78
CA PRO A 17 0.95 -12.27 -15.13
C PRO A 17 0.54 -13.10 -13.90
N CYS A 18 -0.68 -13.65 -13.94
CA CYS A 18 -1.28 -14.41 -12.85
C CYS A 18 -0.43 -15.62 -12.46
N GLY A 19 0.09 -15.66 -11.22
CA GLY A 19 0.88 -16.79 -10.71
C GLY A 19 1.68 -16.54 -9.43
N ILE A 20 2.41 -17.57 -8.99
CA ILE A 20 3.35 -17.55 -7.86
C ILE A 20 4.52 -16.57 -8.12
N ASP A 21 4.83 -16.33 -9.39
CA ASP A 21 5.93 -15.49 -9.86
C ASP A 21 5.80 -14.03 -9.41
N LYS A 22 4.57 -13.54 -9.23
CA LYS A 22 4.32 -12.19 -8.72
C LYS A 22 4.82 -12.02 -7.30
N THR A 23 4.45 -12.95 -6.43
CA THR A 23 4.83 -12.88 -5.02
C THR A 23 6.32 -13.15 -4.87
N PHE A 24 6.89 -14.03 -5.68
CA PHE A 24 8.33 -14.21 -5.76
C PHE A 24 9.06 -12.91 -6.16
N LEU A 25 8.58 -12.21 -7.20
CA LEU A 25 9.16 -10.94 -7.65
C LEU A 25 9.09 -9.87 -6.55
N LEU A 26 7.95 -9.74 -5.86
CA LEU A 26 7.80 -8.79 -4.75
C LEU A 26 8.71 -9.15 -3.58
N SER A 27 8.78 -10.42 -3.19
CA SER A 27 9.69 -10.88 -2.14
C SER A 27 11.15 -10.61 -2.51
N LEU A 28 11.52 -10.76 -3.78
CA LEU A 28 12.85 -10.47 -4.27
C LEU A 28 13.17 -8.97 -4.20
N ILE A 29 12.26 -8.10 -4.66
CA ILE A 29 12.46 -6.64 -4.58
C ILE A 29 12.58 -6.21 -3.11
N LEU A 30 11.69 -6.71 -2.25
CA LEU A 30 11.72 -6.46 -0.81
C LEU A 30 13.05 -6.88 -0.18
N ALA A 31 13.55 -8.07 -0.53
CA ALA A 31 14.84 -8.58 -0.07
C ALA A 31 16.01 -7.70 -0.55
N ILE A 32 16.00 -7.27 -1.82
CA ILE A 32 17.04 -6.39 -2.39
C ILE A 32 17.05 -5.02 -1.68
N ILE A 33 15.89 -4.44 -1.38
CA ILE A 33 15.83 -3.15 -0.66
C ILE A 33 16.39 -3.33 0.75
N ARG A 34 16.00 -4.41 1.46
CA ARG A 34 16.49 -4.69 2.80
C ARG A 34 17.99 -5.02 2.84
N SER A 35 18.53 -5.69 1.82
CA SER A 35 19.97 -5.96 1.73
C SER A 35 20.80 -4.70 1.54
N GLN A 36 20.19 -3.60 1.09
CA GLN A 36 20.82 -2.28 0.99
C GLN A 36 20.70 -1.46 2.29
N ASN A 37 20.34 -2.08 3.42
CA ASN A 37 20.06 -1.44 4.72
C ASN A 37 18.92 -0.41 4.67
N ASN A 38 18.07 -0.45 3.63
CA ASN A 38 16.86 0.37 3.58
C ASN A 38 15.71 -0.34 4.30
N ILE A 39 14.85 0.43 4.96
CA ILE A 39 13.67 -0.12 5.63
C ILE A 39 12.59 -0.32 4.57
N ALA A 40 12.24 -1.57 4.25
CA ALA A 40 11.18 -1.90 3.30
C ALA A 40 9.97 -2.54 4.01
N LEU A 41 8.78 -1.96 3.82
CA LEU A 41 7.54 -2.47 4.40
C LEU A 41 6.64 -3.07 3.31
N ALA A 42 6.24 -4.33 3.51
CA ALA A 42 5.31 -5.05 2.66
C ALA A 42 3.91 -5.04 3.28
N ILE A 43 2.93 -4.49 2.56
CA ILE A 43 1.56 -4.34 3.07
C ILE A 43 0.57 -5.00 2.14
N VAL A 44 -0.20 -5.92 2.71
CA VAL A 44 -1.09 -6.77 1.94
C VAL A 44 -2.53 -6.58 2.39
N SER A 45 -3.49 -6.58 1.47
CA SER A 45 -4.91 -6.47 1.83
C SER A 45 -5.42 -7.70 2.59
N SER A 46 -5.02 -8.90 2.15
CA SER A 46 -5.40 -10.18 2.76
C SER A 46 -4.35 -10.71 3.72
N GLY A 47 -4.78 -11.22 4.87
CA GLY A 47 -3.91 -11.88 5.85
C GLY A 47 -3.24 -13.15 5.33
N ILE A 48 -3.87 -13.87 4.40
CA ILE A 48 -3.31 -15.09 3.79
C ILE A 48 -2.08 -14.76 2.95
N ALA A 49 -2.03 -13.58 2.35
CA ALA A 49 -0.91 -13.18 1.52
C ALA A 49 0.24 -12.53 2.33
N ILE A 50 0.07 -12.28 3.63
CA ILE A 50 1.19 -11.93 4.53
C ILE A 50 2.21 -13.05 4.61
N THR A 51 1.76 -14.31 4.69
CA THR A 51 2.67 -15.45 4.90
C THR A 51 3.67 -15.63 3.76
N LEU A 52 3.40 -15.00 2.62
CA LEU A 52 4.25 -15.07 1.44
C LEU A 52 5.27 -13.93 1.36
N LEU A 53 5.11 -12.86 2.16
CA LEU A 53 6.01 -11.71 2.20
C LEU A 53 6.66 -11.60 3.58
N ASP A 54 7.98 -11.74 3.62
CA ASP A 54 8.73 -11.66 4.88
C ASP A 54 8.52 -10.30 5.57
N GLY A 55 8.20 -10.32 6.86
CA GLY A 55 7.85 -9.11 7.62
C GLY A 55 6.59 -8.37 7.11
N GLY A 56 5.75 -9.03 6.31
CA GLY A 56 4.51 -8.46 5.79
C GLY A 56 3.50 -8.15 6.90
N ARG A 57 2.65 -7.15 6.66
CA ARG A 57 1.51 -6.82 7.55
C ARG A 57 0.25 -6.61 6.75
N THR A 58 -0.91 -6.86 7.36
CA THR A 58 -2.18 -6.49 6.71
C THR A 58 -2.30 -4.98 6.67
N ALA A 59 -2.90 -4.45 5.62
CA ALA A 59 -3.25 -3.03 5.53
C ALA A 59 -4.05 -2.57 6.75
N HIS A 60 -5.00 -3.38 7.22
CA HIS A 60 -5.80 -3.08 8.41
C HIS A 60 -4.94 -2.95 9.68
N SER A 61 -4.01 -3.88 9.93
CA SER A 61 -3.12 -3.85 11.11
C SER A 61 -2.10 -2.72 11.03
N ALA A 62 -1.50 -2.53 9.86
CA ALA A 62 -0.44 -1.57 9.68
C ALA A 62 -0.93 -0.12 9.67
N LEU A 63 -2.08 0.12 9.04
CA LEU A 63 -2.64 1.46 8.88
C LEU A 63 -3.66 1.83 9.97
N LYS A 64 -4.03 0.87 10.82
CA LYS A 64 -5.11 1.00 11.80
C LYS A 64 -6.37 1.59 11.15
N LEU A 65 -6.73 1.03 9.99
CA LEU A 65 -7.93 1.45 9.26
C LEU A 65 -9.17 1.06 10.07
N PRO A 66 -10.21 1.91 10.13
CA PRO A 66 -11.46 1.56 10.77
C PRO A 66 -12.16 0.44 9.99
N TRP A 67 -12.83 -0.48 10.71
CA TRP A 67 -13.54 -1.63 10.14
C TRP A 67 -14.55 -1.25 9.04
N ASN A 68 -15.19 -0.07 9.16
CA ASN A 68 -16.19 0.44 8.21
C ASN A 68 -15.65 1.52 7.25
N PHE A 69 -14.37 1.47 6.85
CA PHE A 69 -13.77 2.49 5.99
C PHE A 69 -14.44 2.64 4.61
N GLN A 70 -15.23 1.65 4.18
CA GLN A 70 -16.00 1.67 2.93
C GLN A 70 -17.14 2.71 2.99
N ASN A 71 -17.79 2.85 4.14
CA ASN A 71 -18.93 3.76 4.35
C ASN A 71 -18.50 5.17 4.79
N THR A 72 -17.24 5.35 5.17
CA THR A 72 -16.69 6.67 5.49
C THR A 72 -16.31 7.39 4.19
N GLU A 73 -16.73 8.65 4.03
CA GLU A 73 -16.34 9.48 2.88
C GLU A 73 -14.82 9.75 2.89
N GLU A 74 -14.27 10.02 4.08
CA GLU A 74 -12.85 10.29 4.30
C GLU A 74 -12.25 9.38 5.39
N PRO A 75 -11.91 8.11 5.07
CA PRO A 75 -11.24 7.27 6.05
C PRO A 75 -9.87 7.82 6.40
N THR A 76 -9.50 7.74 7.68
CA THR A 76 -8.21 8.22 8.19
C THR A 76 -7.43 7.08 8.83
N CYS A 77 -6.11 7.04 8.59
CA CYS A 77 -5.22 6.10 9.27
C CYS A 77 -4.88 6.62 10.68
N ASN A 78 -5.32 5.90 11.72
CA ASN A 78 -5.12 6.33 13.11
C ASN A 78 -3.71 5.97 13.64
N ILE A 79 -2.70 6.65 13.09
CA ILE A 79 -1.30 6.44 13.44
C ILE A 79 -0.70 7.74 13.98
N SER A 80 -0.19 7.71 15.21
CA SER A 80 0.52 8.86 15.77
C SER A 80 1.97 8.92 15.24
N LYS A 81 2.49 10.14 15.00
CA LYS A 81 3.89 10.37 14.62
C LYS A 81 4.88 9.75 15.63
N ASN A 82 4.52 9.77 16.90
CA ASN A 82 5.37 9.27 17.99
C ASN A 82 5.27 7.75 18.18
N SER A 83 4.34 7.08 17.51
CA SER A 83 4.22 5.62 17.59
C SER A 83 5.37 4.92 16.87
N VAL A 84 5.69 3.69 17.28
CA VAL A 84 6.72 2.86 16.61
C VAL A 84 6.43 2.76 15.11
N MET A 85 5.17 2.52 14.75
CA MET A 85 4.76 2.44 13.35
C MET A 85 4.89 3.79 12.63
N GLY A 86 4.53 4.90 13.29
CA GLY A 86 4.71 6.25 12.74
C GLY A 86 6.17 6.54 12.38
N LYS A 87 7.11 6.17 13.25
CA LYS A 87 8.56 6.30 12.99
C LYS A 87 9.01 5.42 11.83
N VAL A 88 8.54 4.17 11.75
CA VAL A 88 8.83 3.27 10.61
C VAL A 88 8.30 3.88 9.31
N LEU A 89 7.08 4.41 9.31
CA LEU A 89 6.46 5.03 8.13
C LEU A 89 7.15 6.32 7.68
N GLN A 90 7.92 6.98 8.54
CA GLN A 90 8.73 8.15 8.22
C GLN A 90 10.06 7.81 7.55
N THR A 91 10.55 6.58 7.69
CA THR A 91 11.86 6.17 7.16
C THR A 91 11.78 5.05 6.13
N CYS A 92 10.67 4.31 6.08
CA CYS A 92 10.54 3.19 5.17
C CYS A 92 10.29 3.60 3.72
N GLN A 93 10.80 2.78 2.81
CA GLN A 93 10.33 2.64 1.44
C GLN A 93 9.25 1.56 1.40
N TRP A 94 8.26 1.71 0.53
CA TRP A 94 7.07 0.87 0.53
C TRP A 94 7.00 0.02 -0.74
N ASP A 95 6.91 -1.30 -0.59
CA ASP A 95 7.13 -2.21 -1.72
C ASP A 95 5.99 -3.17 -2.07
N ASP A 96 4.89 -3.14 -1.33
CA ASP A 96 3.66 -3.74 -1.84
C ASP A 96 2.45 -3.10 -1.18
N CYS A 97 1.48 -2.74 -2.00
CA CYS A 97 0.15 -2.36 -1.57
C CYS A 97 -0.83 -3.02 -2.54
N THR A 98 -1.25 -4.24 -2.22
CA THR A 98 -2.43 -4.89 -2.85
C THR A 98 -3.73 -4.23 -2.35
N MET A 99 -3.71 -2.92 -2.15
CA MET A 99 -4.84 -2.18 -1.62
C MET A 99 -5.79 -1.82 -2.74
N SER A 100 -6.69 -2.75 -3.06
CA SER A 100 -7.68 -2.61 -4.13
C SER A 100 -8.64 -1.42 -3.97
N HIS A 101 -8.69 -0.77 -2.79
CA HIS A 101 -9.67 0.27 -2.47
C HIS A 101 -9.08 1.69 -2.54
N LYS A 102 -9.56 2.50 -3.49
CA LYS A 102 -9.17 3.90 -3.74
C LYS A 102 -9.18 4.78 -2.48
N LYS A 103 -10.21 4.65 -1.63
CA LYS A 103 -10.32 5.44 -0.39
C LYS A 103 -9.18 5.17 0.59
N ALA A 104 -8.72 3.91 0.69
CA ALA A 104 -7.63 3.58 1.59
C ALA A 104 -6.28 4.08 1.08
N LEU A 105 -6.08 4.06 -0.24
CA LEU A 105 -4.90 4.67 -0.87
C LEU A 105 -4.85 6.19 -0.62
N LYS A 106 -6.00 6.90 -0.72
CA LYS A 106 -6.11 8.32 -0.36
C LYS A 106 -5.85 8.58 1.12
N ALA A 107 -6.39 7.75 2.00
CA ALA A 107 -6.15 7.83 3.44
C ALA A 107 -4.66 7.67 3.78
N LEU A 108 -3.99 6.75 3.09
CA LEU A 108 -2.56 6.48 3.20
C LEU A 108 -1.73 7.68 2.72
N ASP A 109 -2.03 8.22 1.55
CA ASP A 109 -1.36 9.40 1.00
C ASP A 109 -1.43 10.59 1.96
N ARG A 110 -2.64 10.96 2.39
CA ARG A 110 -2.84 12.02 3.39
C ARG A 110 -2.03 11.76 4.65
N LYS A 111 -2.01 10.51 5.13
CA LYS A 111 -1.29 10.20 6.36
C LYS A 111 0.22 10.26 6.19
N LEU A 112 0.78 9.78 5.09
CA LEU A 112 2.22 9.86 4.84
C LEU A 112 2.69 11.30 4.65
N ARG A 113 1.88 12.15 3.99
CA ARG A 113 2.13 13.59 3.89
C ARG A 113 2.18 14.24 5.27
N ASP A 114 1.21 13.94 6.15
CA ASP A 114 1.20 14.42 7.52
C ASP A 114 2.40 13.91 8.33
N LEU A 115 2.65 12.59 8.31
CA LEU A 115 3.73 11.97 9.08
C LEU A 115 5.11 12.53 8.69
N ARG A 116 5.34 12.82 7.41
CA ARG A 116 6.63 13.30 6.89
C ARG A 116 6.72 14.82 6.73
N GLY A 117 5.60 15.54 6.87
CA GLY A 117 5.56 16.98 6.63
C GLY A 117 5.89 17.37 5.18
N ASN A 118 5.59 16.50 4.22
CA ASN A 118 5.91 16.71 2.80
C ASN A 118 4.64 16.66 1.95
N VAL A 119 4.43 17.69 1.13
CA VAL A 119 3.25 17.82 0.25
C VAL A 119 3.30 16.94 -1.00
N ARG A 120 4.47 16.39 -1.33
CA ARG A 120 4.62 15.42 -2.43
C ARG A 120 3.73 14.19 -2.21
N ILE A 121 3.37 13.53 -3.31
CA ILE A 121 2.60 12.28 -3.28
C ILE A 121 3.28 11.27 -2.34
N PHE A 122 2.48 10.67 -1.46
CA PHE A 122 2.87 9.80 -0.34
C PHE A 122 3.99 10.35 0.54
N GLY A 123 4.07 11.68 0.70
CA GLY A 123 5.13 12.32 1.48
C GLY A 123 6.53 12.14 0.88
N GLY A 124 6.64 11.88 -0.43
CA GLY A 124 7.90 11.64 -1.13
C GLY A 124 8.42 10.20 -1.00
N VAL A 125 7.60 9.27 -0.50
CA VAL A 125 7.95 7.85 -0.38
C VAL A 125 7.87 7.16 -1.74
N LEU A 126 8.75 6.19 -1.95
CA LEU A 126 8.58 5.23 -3.02
C LEU A 126 7.50 4.23 -2.63
N ILE A 127 6.43 4.16 -3.43
CA ILE A 127 5.38 3.16 -3.31
C ILE A 127 5.38 2.28 -4.54
N LEU A 128 5.55 0.98 -4.34
CA LEU A 128 5.25 -0.04 -5.32
C LEU A 128 3.86 -0.63 -5.03
N LEU A 129 2.98 -0.53 -6.02
CA LEU A 129 1.68 -1.19 -6.02
C LEU A 129 1.75 -2.43 -6.90
N SER A 130 1.32 -3.57 -6.37
CA SER A 130 1.29 -4.81 -7.11
C SER A 130 -0.10 -5.43 -7.02
N GLY A 131 -1.01 -5.05 -7.91
CA GLY A 131 -2.41 -5.50 -7.92
C GLY A 131 -2.66 -6.64 -8.91
N TYR A 132 -3.60 -7.54 -8.62
CA TYR A 132 -4.21 -8.36 -9.68
C TYR A 132 -5.35 -7.54 -10.26
N PHE A 133 -5.04 -6.68 -11.23
CA PHE A 133 -6.03 -5.81 -11.85
C PHE A 133 -7.07 -6.56 -12.68
N ARG A 134 -6.90 -7.87 -12.84
CA ARG A 134 -7.73 -8.77 -13.63
C ARG A 134 -8.47 -9.81 -12.80
N GLN A 135 -8.24 -9.93 -11.48
CA GLN A 135 -8.90 -10.98 -10.68
C GLN A 135 -9.54 -10.46 -9.39
N THR A 136 -10.85 -10.67 -9.38
CA THR A 136 -11.88 -10.47 -8.34
C THR A 136 -12.08 -9.04 -7.88
N MET A 137 -13.24 -8.48 -8.28
CA MET A 137 -13.78 -7.24 -7.74
C MET A 137 -13.77 -7.30 -6.21
N LEU A 138 -13.49 -6.16 -5.61
CA LEU A 138 -13.54 -5.97 -4.16
C LEU A 138 -14.94 -6.40 -3.71
N VAL A 139 -15.05 -7.47 -2.92
CA VAL A 139 -16.33 -7.90 -2.38
C VAL A 139 -16.74 -6.84 -1.35
N ILE A 140 -17.60 -5.92 -1.77
CA ILE A 140 -18.25 -4.97 -0.88
C ILE A 140 -19.59 -5.62 -0.51
N PRO A 141 -19.86 -5.93 0.77
CA PRO A 141 -21.11 -6.55 1.15
C PRO A 141 -22.28 -5.63 0.77
N ARG A 142 -23.18 -6.12 -0.09
CA ARG A 142 -24.37 -5.38 -0.59
C ARG A 142 -24.07 -4.21 -1.54
N SER A 143 -22.94 -4.22 -2.24
CA SER A 143 -22.64 -3.25 -3.32
C SER A 143 -23.38 -3.53 -4.61
N THR A 144 -23.53 -2.49 -5.41
CA THR A 144 -23.78 -2.62 -6.85
C THR A 144 -22.47 -2.78 -7.62
N PRO A 145 -22.50 -3.31 -8.87
CA PRO A 145 -21.30 -3.38 -9.72
C PRO A 145 -20.62 -2.01 -9.94
N ASP A 146 -21.39 -0.92 -9.95
CA ASP A 146 -20.86 0.44 -10.05
C ASP A 146 -20.10 0.87 -8.80
N ASP A 147 -20.56 0.46 -7.61
CA ASP A 147 -19.86 0.72 -6.35
C ASP A 147 -18.50 -0.03 -6.31
N GLU A 148 -18.48 -1.26 -6.82
CA GLU A 148 -17.25 -2.07 -6.94
C GLU A 148 -16.24 -1.44 -7.91
N LEU A 149 -16.72 -0.91 -9.06
CA LEU A 149 -15.89 -0.18 -10.02
C LEU A 149 -15.35 1.14 -9.46
N ASN A 150 -16.19 1.91 -8.75
CA ASN A 150 -15.80 3.17 -8.12
C ASN A 150 -14.82 2.98 -6.94
N ALA A 151 -14.90 1.83 -6.26
CA ALA A 151 -13.94 1.47 -5.23
C ALA A 151 -12.58 1.03 -5.81
N CYS A 152 -12.57 0.52 -7.04
CA CYS A 152 -11.38 -0.03 -7.68
C CYS A 152 -10.29 1.02 -7.90
N LEU A 153 -9.03 0.64 -7.70
CA LEU A 153 -7.85 1.49 -7.96
C LEU A 153 -7.81 2.09 -9.37
N LYS A 154 -8.34 1.40 -10.40
CA LYS A 154 -8.35 1.90 -11.79
C LYS A 154 -9.15 3.18 -11.98
N SER A 155 -10.14 3.45 -11.12
CA SER A 155 -10.92 4.69 -11.15
C SER A 155 -10.29 5.80 -10.29
N SER A 156 -9.10 5.58 -9.73
CA SER A 156 -8.41 6.55 -8.89
C SER A 156 -7.59 7.55 -9.71
N VAL A 157 -7.94 8.84 -9.59
CA VAL A 157 -7.21 9.98 -10.16
C VAL A 157 -6.14 10.49 -9.17
N LEU A 158 -5.49 9.58 -8.45
CA LEU A 158 -4.40 9.95 -7.54
C LEU A 158 -3.15 10.25 -8.36
#